data_AF-A0A564YI16-F1
#
_entry.id   AF-A0A564YI16-F1
#
_cell.length_a   1.000
_cell.length_b   1.000
_cell.length_c   1.000
_cell.angle_alpha   90.00
_cell.angle_beta   90.00
_cell.angle_gamma   90.00
#
_symmetry.space_group_name_H-M   'P 1'
#
loop_
_entity.id
_entity.type
_entity.pdbx_description
1 polymer ?
#
loop_
_entity_poly.entity_id
_entity_poly.type
_entity_poly.pdbx_seq_one_letter_code
_entity_poly.pdbx_strand_id
1 'polypeptide(L)'
;MISHFEPTIYPLYYGWFFTSAAACNECPSRDGLHLSKEMEQIIQQYYAFYLSMLEVPYVRQRLTSMCYLDPNIDRDHLAKFWLSAVSPSFGEPSGSITHVSRPHCTAFFSNFGRATGAIEYTNRSAVREGLLGLVQSICLEGLFITKRTVGLKVKLSGDEQMNLWGGLDDEPVDGYAPDEPRPKGSRAHITLALAPGISPVETGFDALRIADSELLSRPDVTHVELTEGIIREILVSTSSEESIFYYQFNTPQSVPLLYSAFY
;
A
#
# COMPACT_ATOMS: atom_id res chain seq x y z
N MET A 1 15.01 -11.55 -40.46
CA MET A 1 15.16 -12.42 -39.28
C MET A 1 16.12 -11.71 -38.34
N ILE A 2 15.60 -10.81 -37.49
CA ILE A 2 16.42 -10.08 -36.51
C ILE A 2 16.45 -10.97 -35.27
N SER A 3 17.38 -11.92 -35.29
CA SER A 3 17.69 -12.80 -34.17
C SER A 3 18.63 -12.06 -33.22
N HIS A 4 18.27 -12.05 -31.93
CA HIS A 4 19.11 -11.67 -30.79
C HIS A 4 19.52 -10.19 -30.70
N PHE A 5 18.63 -9.35 -30.17
CA PHE A 5 19.03 -8.10 -29.56
C PHE A 5 18.58 -8.07 -28.09
N GLU A 6 19.61 -8.14 -27.24
CA GLU A 6 19.66 -7.85 -25.80
C GLU A 6 18.89 -8.80 -24.85
N PRO A 7 19.52 -9.20 -23.72
CA PRO A 7 18.78 -9.91 -22.67
C PRO A 7 17.66 -8.99 -22.19
N THR A 8 16.41 -9.48 -22.23
CA THR A 8 15.29 -8.78 -21.60
C THR A 8 15.64 -8.55 -20.14
N ILE A 9 15.81 -7.29 -19.75
CA ILE A 9 16.07 -6.93 -18.36
C ILE A 9 14.73 -6.94 -17.66
N TYR A 10 14.56 -7.87 -16.73
CA TYR A 10 13.38 -7.92 -15.88
C TYR A 10 13.60 -7.02 -14.65
N PRO A 11 12.64 -6.16 -14.30
CA PRO A 11 12.71 -5.35 -13.09
C PRO A 11 12.59 -6.21 -11.83
N LEU A 12 12.84 -5.60 -10.68
CA LEU A 12 12.47 -6.17 -9.40
C LEU A 12 10.94 -6.30 -9.28
N TYR A 13 10.21 -5.25 -9.66
CA TYR A 13 8.73 -5.25 -9.71
C TYR A 13 8.16 -4.20 -10.69
N TYR A 14 6.90 -4.39 -11.05
CA TYR A 14 6.06 -3.48 -11.83
C TYR A 14 5.00 -2.86 -10.92
N GLY A 15 4.56 -1.63 -11.22
CA GLY A 15 3.52 -0.99 -10.42
C GLY A 15 3.17 0.41 -10.86
N TRP A 16 2.22 1.00 -10.14
CA TRP A 16 1.80 2.38 -10.28
C TRP A 16 2.51 3.24 -9.23
N PHE A 17 3.28 4.23 -9.68
CA PHE A 17 4.10 5.08 -8.83
C PHE A 17 3.51 6.48 -8.74
N PHE A 18 3.58 7.09 -7.55
CA PHE A 18 3.26 8.50 -7.39
C PHE A 18 4.22 9.34 -8.22
N THR A 19 3.68 10.20 -9.08
CA THR A 19 4.47 11.10 -9.93
C THR A 19 4.83 12.37 -9.17
N SER A 20 6.02 12.90 -9.43
CA SER A 20 6.38 14.27 -9.03
C SER A 20 6.11 15.18 -10.23
N ALA A 21 5.32 16.23 -10.07
CA ALA A 21 4.99 17.20 -11.13
C ALA A 21 6.16 18.14 -11.49
N ALA A 22 7.43 17.72 -11.32
CA ALA A 22 8.57 18.55 -11.65
C ALA A 22 8.56 18.82 -13.16
N ALA A 23 8.19 20.05 -13.54
CA ALA A 23 8.18 20.51 -14.91
C ALA A 23 9.59 20.39 -15.50
N CYS A 24 9.69 19.88 -16.73
CA CYS A 24 10.97 19.64 -17.42
C CYS A 24 11.82 20.89 -17.72
N ASN A 25 11.44 22.07 -17.19
CA ASN A 25 12.11 23.35 -17.45
C ASN A 25 12.82 23.96 -16.21
N GLU A 26 12.84 23.28 -15.06
CA GLU A 26 13.67 23.72 -13.93
C GLU A 26 14.94 22.86 -13.83
N CYS A 27 16.10 23.51 -13.98
CA CYS A 27 17.41 22.89 -13.85
C CYS A 27 17.54 22.15 -12.51
N PRO A 28 18.13 20.94 -12.48
CA PRO A 28 18.37 20.24 -11.22
C PRO A 28 19.43 20.99 -10.39
N SER A 29 19.03 21.43 -9.19
CA SER A 29 20.00 21.72 -8.13
C SER A 29 20.73 20.41 -7.77
N ARG A 30 22.02 20.53 -7.42
CA ARG A 30 22.97 19.41 -7.34
C ARG A 30 22.76 18.43 -6.19
N ASP A 31 21.68 18.53 -5.43
CA ASP A 31 21.36 17.63 -4.32
C ASP A 31 20.07 16.86 -4.62
N GLY A 32 20.16 15.53 -4.51
CA GLY A 32 19.21 14.57 -5.07
C GLY A 32 17.76 14.66 -4.60
N LEU A 33 16.87 14.14 -5.46
CA LEU A 33 15.42 14.02 -5.32
C LEU A 33 14.66 15.35 -5.17
N HIS A 34 14.39 16.00 -6.31
CA HIS A 34 13.33 17.01 -6.41
C HIS A 34 11.96 16.31 -6.31
N LEU A 35 11.57 15.91 -5.09
CA LEU A 35 10.21 15.44 -4.81
C LEU A 35 9.28 16.64 -5.05
N SER A 36 8.18 16.44 -5.77
CA SER A 36 7.28 17.57 -6.01
C SER A 36 6.47 17.84 -4.75
N LYS A 37 6.22 19.12 -4.48
CA LYS A 37 5.44 19.60 -3.34
C LYS A 37 4.06 18.93 -3.24
N GLU A 38 3.49 18.55 -4.37
CA GLU A 38 2.21 17.83 -4.45
C GLU A 38 2.30 16.46 -3.78
N MET A 39 3.38 15.70 -3.99
CA MET A 39 3.53 14.39 -3.36
C MET A 39 3.74 14.51 -1.84
N GLU A 40 4.50 15.52 -1.39
CA GLU A 40 4.64 15.82 0.03
C GLU A 40 3.28 16.14 0.67
N GLN A 41 2.46 16.97 0.02
CA GLN A 41 1.12 17.32 0.49
C GLN A 41 0.21 16.10 0.59
N ILE A 42 0.24 15.21 -0.41
CA ILE A 42 -0.57 13.99 -0.40
C ILE A 42 -0.14 13.05 0.76
N ILE A 43 1.17 12.85 0.95
CA ILE A 43 1.67 12.02 2.06
C ILE A 43 1.35 12.64 3.42
N GLN A 44 1.47 13.97 3.56
CA GLN A 44 1.06 14.69 4.77
C GLN A 44 -0.44 14.56 5.04
N GLN A 45 -1.28 14.58 4.00
CA GLN A 45 -2.72 14.37 4.14
C GLN A 45 -3.03 12.98 4.70
N TYR A 46 -2.41 11.92 4.15
CA TYR A 46 -2.59 10.57 4.69
C TYR A 46 -2.05 10.42 6.11
N TYR A 47 -0.96 11.12 6.45
CA TYR A 47 -0.44 11.14 7.81
C TYR A 47 -1.42 11.83 8.78
N ALA A 48 -2.10 12.88 8.34
CA ALA A 48 -3.16 13.52 9.13
C ALA A 48 -4.35 12.57 9.39
N PHE A 49 -4.77 11.79 8.39
CA PHE A 49 -5.80 10.75 8.60
C PHE A 49 -5.34 9.69 9.59
N TYR A 50 -4.10 9.22 9.48
CA TYR A 50 -3.51 8.29 10.44
C TYR A 50 -3.52 8.84 11.88
N LEU A 51 -3.07 10.10 12.08
CA LEU A 51 -3.14 10.73 13.39
C LEU A 51 -4.58 10.89 13.90
N SER A 52 -5.54 11.18 13.03
CA SER A 52 -6.95 11.28 13.42
C SER A 52 -7.52 9.95 13.93
N MET A 53 -7.04 8.81 13.41
CA MET A 53 -7.39 7.50 13.96
C MET A 53 -6.80 7.29 15.35
N LEU A 54 -5.54 7.69 15.55
CA LEU A 54 -4.86 7.58 16.85
C LEU A 54 -5.37 8.57 17.91
N GLU A 55 -6.11 9.59 17.51
CA GLU A 55 -6.82 10.47 18.44
C GLU A 55 -8.00 9.78 19.13
N VAL A 56 -8.61 8.80 18.46
CA VAL A 56 -9.71 8.03 19.04
C VAL A 56 -9.17 7.17 20.18
N PRO A 57 -9.56 7.41 21.46
CA PRO A 57 -8.94 6.73 22.59
C PRO A 57 -9.08 5.20 22.54
N TYR A 58 -10.22 4.71 22.04
CA TYR A 58 -10.46 3.28 21.86
C TYR A 58 -9.46 2.65 20.88
N VAL A 59 -9.29 3.25 19.70
CA VAL A 59 -8.35 2.79 18.67
C VAL A 59 -6.92 2.80 19.21
N ARG A 60 -6.51 3.90 19.86
CA ARG A 60 -5.19 4.02 20.48
C ARG A 60 -4.93 2.92 21.52
N GLN A 61 -5.86 2.70 22.46
CA GLN A 61 -5.72 1.67 23.49
C GLN A 61 -5.63 0.26 22.90
N ARG A 62 -6.45 -0.04 21.88
CA ARG A 62 -6.43 -1.34 21.20
C ARG A 62 -5.12 -1.57 20.46
N LEU A 63 -4.65 -0.59 19.68
CA LEU A 63 -3.37 -0.67 18.97
C LEU A 63 -2.20 -0.82 19.93
N THR A 64 -2.16 -0.05 21.02
CA THR A 64 -1.14 -0.16 22.06
C THR A 64 -1.10 -1.57 22.67
N SER A 65 -2.27 -2.15 22.97
CA SER A 65 -2.37 -3.52 23.49
C SER A 65 -1.89 -4.56 22.46
N MET A 66 -2.34 -4.44 21.20
CA MET A 66 -1.94 -5.33 20.10
C MET A 66 -0.44 -5.30 19.81
N CYS A 67 0.21 -4.16 20.06
CA CYS A 67 1.65 -3.96 19.84
C CYS A 67 2.49 -4.22 21.10
N TYR A 68 1.87 -4.63 22.22
CA TYR A 68 2.51 -4.86 23.52
C TYR A 68 3.29 -3.62 24.03
N LEU A 69 2.73 -2.43 23.84
CA LEU A 69 3.31 -1.15 24.24
C LEU A 69 2.73 -0.66 25.57
N ASP A 70 3.32 0.40 26.14
CA ASP A 70 2.83 1.03 27.37
C ASP A 70 1.38 1.53 27.18
N PRO A 71 0.41 1.09 27.99
CA PRO A 71 -1.00 1.53 27.90
C PRO A 71 -1.21 3.05 27.99
N ASN A 72 -0.24 3.79 28.55
CA ASN A 72 -0.27 5.25 28.70
C ASN A 72 0.49 5.98 27.59
N ILE A 73 0.98 5.28 26.57
CA ILE A 73 1.64 5.91 25.43
C ILE A 73 0.72 6.94 24.79
N ASP A 74 1.23 8.16 24.59
CA ASP A 74 0.46 9.18 23.90
C ASP A 74 0.42 8.93 22.38
N ARG A 75 -0.44 9.68 21.70
CA ARG A 75 -0.67 9.59 20.26
C ARG A 75 0.62 9.69 19.46
N ASP A 76 1.49 10.65 19.77
CA ASP A 76 2.66 10.99 18.96
C ASP A 76 3.80 9.99 19.18
N HIS A 77 3.89 9.41 20.37
CA HIS A 77 4.82 8.31 20.64
C HIS A 77 4.34 7.00 20.00
N LEU A 78 3.03 6.71 20.04
CA LEU A 78 2.47 5.54 19.35
C LEU A 78 2.67 5.66 17.83
N ALA A 79 2.48 6.86 17.27
CA ALA A 79 2.68 7.12 15.84
C ALA A 79 4.07 6.69 15.33
N LYS A 80 5.10 6.83 16.17
CA LYS A 80 6.49 6.50 15.85
C LYS A 80 6.79 4.99 15.88
N PHE A 81 5.85 4.16 16.33
CA PHE A 81 6.04 2.70 16.29
C PHE A 81 6.16 2.18 14.85
N TRP A 82 5.38 2.73 13.92
CA TRP A 82 5.50 2.43 12.50
C TRP A 82 6.45 3.43 11.84
N LEU A 83 7.57 2.92 11.33
CA LEU A 83 8.61 3.68 10.67
C LEU A 83 8.25 3.88 9.19
N SER A 84 8.50 5.07 8.64
CA SER A 84 8.12 5.40 7.25
C SER A 84 8.79 4.47 6.23
N ALA A 85 8.00 3.81 5.38
CA ALA A 85 8.48 2.99 4.28
C ALA A 85 8.67 3.78 2.97
N VAL A 86 8.29 5.06 2.99
CA VAL A 86 8.21 5.90 1.79
C VAL A 86 9.02 7.20 1.88
N SER A 87 9.35 7.74 0.71
CA SER A 87 9.89 9.08 0.50
C SER A 87 8.99 9.86 -0.48
N PRO A 88 8.40 11.01 -0.09
CA PRO A 88 8.59 11.74 1.17
C PRO A 88 8.15 10.96 2.40
N SER A 89 8.70 11.31 3.57
CA SER A 89 8.45 10.57 4.82
C SER A 89 6.99 10.62 5.24
N PHE A 90 6.41 9.47 5.59
CA PHE A 90 5.13 9.38 6.25
C PHE A 90 5.31 9.66 7.74
N GLY A 91 5.08 10.93 8.11
CA GLY A 91 5.36 11.44 9.46
C GLY A 91 6.79 11.91 9.63
N GLU A 92 7.20 12.10 10.90
CA GLU A 92 8.53 12.61 11.23
C GLU A 92 9.64 11.70 10.67
N PRO A 93 10.72 12.26 10.11
CA PRO A 93 11.87 11.48 9.68
C PRO A 93 12.46 10.72 10.88
N SER A 94 12.18 9.43 10.97
CA SER A 94 12.70 8.55 12.01
C SER A 94 13.86 7.72 11.46
N GLY A 95 14.85 7.46 12.32
CA GLY A 95 16.16 6.92 11.91
C GLY A 95 16.12 5.57 11.18
N SER A 96 17.02 5.45 10.19
CA SER A 96 17.56 4.23 9.56
C SER A 96 16.59 3.07 9.26
N ILE A 97 15.51 3.31 8.51
CA ILE A 97 15.08 2.29 7.55
C ILE A 97 16.11 2.28 6.41
N THR A 98 16.69 1.12 6.13
CA THR A 98 17.75 0.98 5.11
C THR A 98 17.22 1.07 3.67
N HIS A 99 15.90 0.94 3.46
CA HIS A 99 15.27 0.96 2.14
C HIS A 99 13.89 1.64 2.16
N VAL A 100 13.87 2.97 2.03
CA VAL A 100 12.65 3.73 1.70
C VAL A 100 12.42 3.75 0.19
N SER A 101 11.17 3.68 -0.24
CA SER A 101 10.79 3.73 -1.66
C SER A 101 9.90 4.93 -1.98
N ARG A 102 9.71 5.27 -3.25
CA ARG A 102 8.58 6.17 -3.59
C ARG A 102 7.27 5.46 -3.27
N PRO A 103 6.22 6.15 -2.77
CA PRO A 103 4.91 5.55 -2.62
C PRO A 103 4.45 4.95 -3.96
N HIS A 104 3.99 3.70 -3.92
CA HIS A 104 3.58 2.98 -5.12
C HIS A 104 2.62 1.83 -4.77
N CYS A 105 1.83 1.43 -5.76
CA CYS A 105 1.03 0.20 -5.75
C CYS A 105 1.72 -0.83 -6.64
N THR A 106 2.24 -1.91 -6.05
CA THR A 106 2.88 -2.98 -6.81
C THR A 106 1.83 -3.78 -7.59
N ALA A 107 1.99 -3.87 -8.90
CA ALA A 107 1.14 -4.68 -9.78
C ALA A 107 1.65 -6.12 -9.90
N PHE A 108 2.97 -6.33 -9.92
CA PHE A 108 3.59 -7.64 -10.01
C PHE A 108 5.04 -7.61 -9.51
N PHE A 109 5.42 -8.56 -8.66
CA PHE A 109 6.80 -8.74 -8.20
C PHE A 109 7.52 -9.78 -9.07
N SER A 110 8.49 -9.35 -9.87
CA SER A 110 9.19 -10.21 -10.84
C SER A 110 10.51 -10.78 -10.33
N ASN A 111 11.11 -10.20 -9.29
CA ASN A 111 12.41 -10.61 -8.74
C ASN A 111 13.49 -10.79 -9.82
N PHE A 112 13.61 -9.82 -10.73
CA PHE A 112 14.53 -9.88 -11.87
C PHE A 112 14.28 -11.07 -12.79
N GLY A 113 13.00 -11.42 -12.98
CA GLY A 113 12.56 -12.52 -13.85
C GLY A 113 12.60 -13.90 -13.17
N ARG A 114 12.97 -13.96 -11.89
CA ARG A 114 13.06 -15.22 -11.12
C ARG A 114 11.74 -15.63 -10.48
N ALA A 115 10.79 -14.72 -10.33
CA ALA A 115 9.48 -15.06 -9.81
C ALA A 115 8.67 -15.90 -10.81
N THR A 116 7.86 -16.83 -10.31
CA THR A 116 6.94 -17.62 -11.13
C THR A 116 6.02 -16.70 -11.93
N GLY A 117 5.87 -16.96 -13.23
CA GLY A 117 5.01 -16.16 -14.10
C GLY A 117 5.61 -14.84 -14.56
N ALA A 118 6.86 -14.50 -14.19
CA ALA A 118 7.45 -13.19 -14.51
C ALA A 118 7.63 -12.98 -16.02
N ILE A 119 8.08 -14.01 -16.74
CA ILE A 119 8.29 -13.92 -18.19
C ILE A 119 6.95 -13.75 -18.91
N GLU A 120 5.92 -14.48 -18.50
CA GLU A 120 4.58 -14.42 -19.05
C GLU A 120 3.93 -13.07 -18.78
N TYR A 121 4.07 -12.55 -17.55
CA TYR A 121 3.56 -11.24 -17.16
C TYR A 121 4.20 -10.12 -17.98
N THR A 122 5.54 -10.09 -18.05
CA THR A 122 6.29 -9.08 -18.82
C THR A 122 5.93 -9.08 -20.30
N ASN A 123 5.55 -10.23 -20.87
CA ASN A 123 5.22 -10.35 -22.29
C ASN A 123 3.76 -9.98 -22.64
N ARG A 124 2.89 -9.68 -21.66
CA ARG A 124 1.54 -9.20 -21.93
C ARG A 124 1.58 -7.88 -22.70
N SER A 125 0.77 -7.74 -23.75
CA SER A 125 0.68 -6.50 -24.55
C SER A 125 0.39 -5.30 -23.66
N ALA A 126 -0.62 -5.41 -22.79
CA ALA A 126 -0.99 -4.36 -21.84
C ALA A 126 0.19 -3.90 -20.96
N VAL A 127 0.99 -4.82 -20.43
CA VAL A 127 2.16 -4.48 -19.59
C VAL A 127 3.20 -3.73 -20.40
N ARG A 128 3.53 -4.21 -21.60
CA ARG A 128 4.54 -3.58 -22.47
C ARG A 128 4.10 -2.20 -22.97
N GLU A 129 2.83 -2.06 -23.34
CA GLU A 129 2.24 -0.79 -23.75
C GLU A 129 2.16 0.18 -22.57
N GLY A 130 1.80 -0.31 -21.38
CA GLY A 130 1.76 0.49 -20.15
C GLY A 130 3.11 1.13 -19.79
N LEU A 131 4.22 0.40 -20.01
CA LEU A 131 5.58 0.90 -19.77
C LEU A 131 5.99 2.06 -20.70
N LEU A 132 5.21 2.36 -21.76
CA LEU A 132 5.45 3.50 -22.65
C LEU A 132 4.94 4.84 -22.08
N GLY A 133 4.65 4.90 -20.77
CA GLY A 133 4.29 6.13 -20.06
C GLY A 133 2.81 6.24 -19.67
N LEU A 134 2.14 5.12 -19.40
CA LEU A 134 0.72 5.11 -19.02
C LEU A 134 0.50 5.73 -17.65
N VAL A 135 -0.31 6.78 -17.58
CA VAL A 135 -0.81 7.38 -16.33
C VAL A 135 -2.27 6.98 -16.15
N GLN A 136 -2.61 6.44 -14.98
CA GLN A 136 -3.97 6.03 -14.64
C GLN A 136 -4.41 6.66 -13.32
N SER A 137 -5.71 6.99 -13.23
CA SER A 137 -6.32 7.42 -11.98
C SER A 137 -6.62 6.19 -11.12
N ILE A 138 -5.90 6.05 -10.01
CA ILE A 138 -6.04 4.93 -9.08
C ILE A 138 -6.92 5.35 -7.90
N CYS A 139 -7.91 4.51 -7.58
CA CYS A 139 -8.87 4.77 -6.51
C CYS A 139 -8.34 4.26 -5.16
N LEU A 140 -8.36 5.13 -4.15
CA LEU A 140 -7.97 4.87 -2.77
C LEU A 140 -9.22 4.89 -1.90
N GLU A 141 -9.59 3.74 -1.35
CA GLU A 141 -10.85 3.57 -0.60
C GLU A 141 -10.70 3.90 0.89
N GLY A 142 -9.49 3.84 1.43
CA GLY A 142 -9.24 4.12 2.84
C GLY A 142 -7.80 3.85 3.27
N LEU A 143 -7.53 4.14 4.54
CA LEU A 143 -6.27 3.87 5.22
C LEU A 143 -6.47 2.78 6.27
N PHE A 144 -5.55 1.84 6.41
CA PHE A 144 -5.62 0.82 7.45
C PHE A 144 -4.35 0.78 8.31
N ILE A 145 -4.54 0.42 9.58
CA ILE A 145 -3.48 0.23 10.58
C ILE A 145 -3.61 -1.19 11.13
N THR A 146 -2.51 -1.92 11.13
CA THR A 146 -2.35 -3.22 11.82
C THR A 146 -1.17 -3.14 12.76
N LYS A 147 -0.96 -4.16 13.60
CA LYS A 147 0.26 -4.25 14.42
C LYS A 147 1.56 -4.32 13.59
N ARG A 148 1.45 -4.53 12.27
CA ARG A 148 2.57 -4.72 11.35
C ARG A 148 2.76 -3.54 10.41
N THR A 149 1.68 -2.98 9.86
CA THR A 149 1.77 -2.03 8.74
C THR A 149 0.76 -0.89 8.85
N VAL A 150 1.08 0.21 8.18
CA VAL A 150 0.14 1.27 7.80
C VAL A 150 0.10 1.32 6.28
N GLY A 151 -1.09 1.17 5.70
CA GLY A 151 -1.27 1.10 4.25
C GLY A 151 -2.55 1.77 3.76
N LEU A 152 -2.62 2.00 2.45
CA LEU A 152 -3.82 2.47 1.77
C LEU A 152 -4.44 1.29 1.01
N LYS A 153 -5.77 1.15 1.12
CA LYS A 153 -6.51 0.19 0.30
C LYS A 153 -6.72 0.79 -1.09
N VAL A 154 -6.26 0.06 -2.10
CA VAL A 154 -6.45 0.42 -3.51
C VAL A 154 -7.60 -0.40 -4.08
N LYS A 155 -8.43 0.28 -4.89
CA LYS A 155 -9.41 -0.36 -5.77
C LYS A 155 -9.02 -0.15 -7.22
N LEU A 156 -8.72 -1.27 -7.88
CA LEU A 156 -8.53 -1.30 -9.31
C LEU A 156 -9.90 -1.39 -9.99
N SER A 157 -10.06 -0.68 -11.10
CA SER A 157 -11.32 -0.58 -11.84
C SER A 157 -11.09 -0.67 -13.34
N GLY A 158 -12.01 -1.33 -14.03
CA GLY A 158 -11.99 -1.49 -15.48
C GLY A 158 -10.94 -2.46 -16.01
N ASP A 159 -11.12 -2.89 -17.26
CA ASP A 159 -10.25 -3.89 -17.89
C ASP A 159 -8.81 -3.39 -18.05
N GLU A 160 -8.60 -2.09 -18.28
CA GLU A 160 -7.26 -1.53 -18.47
C GLU A 160 -6.35 -1.74 -17.25
N GLN A 161 -6.84 -1.44 -16.05
CA GLN A 161 -6.08 -1.65 -14.81
C GLN A 161 -5.97 -3.15 -14.49
N MET A 162 -7.03 -3.91 -14.73
CA MET A 162 -7.05 -5.36 -14.47
C MET A 162 -6.15 -6.16 -15.42
N ASN A 163 -5.91 -5.68 -16.64
CA ASN A 163 -4.99 -6.31 -17.59
C ASN A 163 -3.51 -6.10 -17.19
N LEU A 164 -3.22 -5.03 -16.46
CA LEU A 164 -1.91 -4.76 -15.84
C LEU A 164 -1.74 -5.50 -14.51
N TRP A 165 -2.82 -5.86 -13.84
CA TRP A 165 -2.74 -6.55 -12.56
C TRP A 165 -2.17 -7.97 -12.69
N GLY A 166 -1.15 -8.26 -11.90
CA GLY A 166 -0.54 -9.58 -11.75
C GLY A 166 -0.40 -10.01 -10.29
N GLY A 167 -1.01 -9.28 -9.34
CA GLY A 167 -0.87 -9.57 -7.93
C GLY A 167 -1.38 -10.96 -7.56
N LEU A 168 -0.75 -11.58 -6.56
CA LEU A 168 -1.15 -12.90 -6.06
C LEU A 168 -2.30 -12.70 -5.06
N ASP A 169 -3.51 -12.49 -5.57
CA ASP A 169 -4.71 -12.26 -4.75
C ASP A 169 -5.10 -13.50 -3.93
N ASP A 170 -4.81 -14.71 -4.44
CA ASP A 170 -5.15 -15.98 -3.79
C ASP A 170 -4.01 -16.57 -2.96
N GLU A 171 -2.98 -15.77 -2.64
CA GLU A 171 -1.93 -16.23 -1.75
C GLU A 171 -2.52 -16.58 -0.37
N PRO A 172 -2.13 -17.71 0.25
CA PRO A 172 -2.60 -18.07 1.57
C PRO A 172 -2.17 -17.02 2.61
N VAL A 173 -3.10 -16.61 3.46
CA VAL A 173 -2.84 -15.66 4.55
C VAL A 173 -3.11 -16.36 5.87
N ASP A 174 -2.16 -16.31 6.80
CA ASP A 174 -2.25 -16.97 8.11
C ASP A 174 -2.55 -18.48 8.02
N GLY A 175 -2.02 -19.14 6.97
CA GLY A 175 -2.24 -20.56 6.69
C GLY A 175 -3.61 -20.90 6.11
N TYR A 176 -4.44 -19.89 5.83
CA TYR A 176 -5.73 -20.03 5.18
C TYR A 176 -5.64 -19.64 3.71
N ALA A 177 -5.93 -20.60 2.83
CA ALA A 177 -6.26 -20.33 1.44
C ALA A 177 -7.80 -20.32 1.34
N PRO A 178 -8.40 -19.31 0.70
CA PRO A 178 -9.84 -19.24 0.59
C PRO A 178 -10.37 -20.35 -0.34
N ASP A 179 -11.52 -20.93 0.00
CA ASP A 179 -12.18 -21.97 -0.81
C ASP A 179 -12.66 -21.41 -2.17
N GLU A 180 -13.03 -20.13 -2.19
CA GLU A 180 -13.37 -19.37 -3.39
C GLU A 180 -12.27 -18.33 -3.69
N PRO A 181 -11.94 -18.08 -4.97
CA PRO A 181 -10.97 -17.05 -5.33
C PRO A 181 -11.41 -15.68 -4.81
N ARG A 182 -10.45 -14.90 -4.30
CA ARG A 182 -10.74 -13.52 -3.91
C ARG A 182 -11.06 -12.69 -5.15
N PRO A 183 -11.83 -11.59 -5.02
CA PRO A 183 -11.99 -10.63 -6.09
C PRO A 183 -10.62 -10.17 -6.60
N LYS A 184 -10.45 -10.14 -7.91
CA LYS A 184 -9.21 -9.71 -8.53
C LYS A 184 -8.88 -8.28 -8.12
N GLY A 185 -7.63 -8.03 -7.73
CA GLY A 185 -7.17 -6.75 -7.19
C GLY A 185 -7.35 -6.61 -5.67
N SER A 186 -7.83 -7.63 -4.96
CA SER A 186 -7.96 -7.61 -3.50
C SER A 186 -6.66 -7.24 -2.79
N ARG A 187 -5.51 -7.69 -3.31
CA ARG A 187 -4.20 -7.39 -2.72
C ARG A 187 -3.67 -6.00 -3.08
N ALA A 188 -4.33 -5.23 -3.94
CA ALA A 188 -3.86 -3.91 -4.33
C ALA A 188 -3.82 -2.96 -3.11
N HIS A 189 -2.64 -2.38 -2.87
CA HIS A 189 -2.37 -1.51 -1.72
C HIS A 189 -1.19 -0.57 -2.00
N ILE A 190 -1.04 0.45 -1.16
CA ILE A 190 0.18 1.25 -1.06
C ILE A 190 0.69 1.16 0.38
N THR A 191 1.94 0.76 0.57
CA THR A 191 2.59 0.74 1.89
C THR A 191 3.07 2.15 2.25
N LEU A 192 2.76 2.61 3.47
CA LEU A 192 3.16 3.92 3.98
C LEU A 192 4.19 3.79 5.12
N ALA A 193 3.93 2.90 6.08
CA ALA A 193 4.83 2.68 7.22
C ALA A 193 4.80 1.24 7.72
N LEU A 194 5.85 0.82 8.41
CA LEU A 194 6.09 -0.55 8.85
C LEU A 194 6.55 -0.59 10.30
N ALA A 195 6.03 -1.55 11.06
CA ALA A 195 6.57 -1.86 12.38
C ALA A 195 8.02 -2.41 12.25
N PRO A 196 8.83 -2.36 13.32
CA PRO A 196 10.23 -2.80 13.27
C PRO A 196 10.38 -4.26 12.81
N GLY A 197 11.24 -4.48 11.82
CA GLY A 197 11.54 -5.82 11.29
C GLY A 197 10.49 -6.40 10.34
N ILE A 198 9.40 -5.67 10.02
CA ILE A 198 8.37 -6.11 9.09
C ILE A 198 8.76 -5.77 7.64
N SER A 199 8.50 -6.70 6.72
CA SER A 199 8.73 -6.52 5.29
C SER A 199 7.54 -5.80 4.60
N PRO A 200 7.78 -4.94 3.59
CA PRO A 200 6.71 -4.23 2.88
C PRO A 200 5.62 -5.12 2.25
N VAL A 201 5.94 -6.37 1.92
CA VAL A 201 4.97 -7.33 1.35
C VAL A 201 3.81 -7.63 2.28
N GLU A 202 4.02 -7.46 3.59
CA GLU A 202 3.02 -7.73 4.63
C GLU A 202 1.78 -6.84 4.50
N THR A 203 1.94 -5.62 4.01
CA THR A 203 0.82 -4.71 3.76
C THR A 203 -0.16 -5.29 2.75
N GLY A 204 0.33 -6.07 1.78
CA GLY A 204 -0.52 -6.80 0.85
C GLY A 204 -1.30 -7.92 1.51
N PHE A 205 -0.70 -8.63 2.46
CA PHE A 205 -1.41 -9.63 3.26
C PHE A 205 -2.46 -8.97 4.17
N ASP A 206 -2.16 -7.81 4.75
CA ASP A 206 -3.14 -7.02 5.49
C ASP A 206 -4.33 -6.58 4.61
N ALA A 207 -4.08 -6.20 3.35
CA ALA A 207 -5.17 -5.91 2.39
C ALA A 207 -6.03 -7.16 2.07
N LEU A 208 -5.41 -8.34 1.99
CA LEU A 208 -6.14 -9.60 1.81
C LEU A 208 -6.98 -9.98 3.03
N ARG A 209 -6.50 -9.72 4.26
CA ARG A 209 -7.28 -9.93 5.50
C ARG A 209 -8.54 -9.08 5.53
N ILE A 210 -8.46 -7.83 5.06
CA ILE A 210 -9.63 -6.97 4.88
C ILE A 210 -10.59 -7.60 3.87
N ALA A 211 -10.10 -8.01 2.71
CA ALA A 211 -10.92 -8.63 1.67
C ALA A 211 -11.59 -9.94 2.15
N ASP A 212 -10.88 -10.77 2.91
CA ASP A 212 -11.44 -11.99 3.50
C ASP A 212 -12.57 -11.70 4.49
N SER A 213 -12.41 -10.67 5.33
CA SER A 213 -13.46 -10.24 6.24
C SER A 213 -14.71 -9.78 5.50
N GLU A 214 -14.54 -9.03 4.40
CA GLU A 214 -15.63 -8.52 3.58
C GLU A 214 -16.35 -9.65 2.82
N LEU A 215 -15.60 -10.59 2.21
CA LEU A 215 -16.15 -11.76 1.54
C LEU A 215 -16.96 -12.65 2.48
N LEU A 216 -16.43 -12.89 3.68
CA LEU A 216 -17.10 -13.67 4.71
C LEU A 216 -18.22 -12.88 5.41
N SER A 217 -18.43 -11.61 5.04
CA SER A 217 -19.41 -10.71 5.67
C SER A 217 -19.31 -10.71 7.20
N ARG A 218 -18.07 -10.77 7.71
CA ARG A 218 -17.84 -10.74 9.17
C ARG A 218 -18.27 -9.38 9.70
N PRO A 219 -19.00 -9.33 10.83
CA PRO A 219 -19.35 -8.07 11.44
C PRO A 219 -18.08 -7.39 11.97
N ASP A 220 -18.00 -6.08 11.79
CA ASP A 220 -16.96 -5.28 12.44
C ASP A 220 -17.20 -5.28 13.96
N VAL A 221 -16.12 -5.22 14.74
CA VAL A 221 -16.17 -5.16 16.21
C VAL A 221 -16.68 -3.80 16.67
N THR A 222 -16.28 -2.75 15.95
CA THR A 222 -16.59 -1.37 16.29
C THR A 222 -16.58 -0.49 15.06
N HIS A 223 -17.42 0.54 15.13
CA HIS A 223 -17.50 1.63 14.19
C HIS A 223 -17.32 2.96 14.90
N VAL A 224 -16.46 3.83 14.36
CA VAL A 224 -16.28 5.20 14.85
C VAL A 224 -16.37 6.15 13.67
N GLU A 225 -17.38 7.01 13.67
CA GLU A 225 -17.56 8.05 12.66
C GLU A 225 -16.49 9.15 12.85
N LEU A 226 -15.86 9.51 11.75
CA LEU A 226 -14.98 10.67 11.62
C LEU A 226 -15.51 11.60 10.51
N THR A 227 -14.96 12.79 10.40
CA THR A 227 -15.41 13.79 9.41
C THR A 227 -15.34 13.27 7.96
N GLU A 228 -14.29 12.53 7.62
CA GLU A 228 -14.00 12.11 6.24
C GLU A 228 -14.34 10.64 5.97
N GLY A 229 -14.95 9.93 6.93
CA GLY A 229 -15.23 8.51 6.79
C GLY A 229 -15.54 7.82 8.12
N ILE A 230 -15.43 6.49 8.11
CA ILE A 230 -15.71 5.64 9.26
C ILE A 230 -14.50 4.74 9.55
N ILE A 231 -14.10 4.68 10.82
CA ILE A 231 -13.15 3.67 11.28
C ILE A 231 -13.93 2.40 11.59
N ARG A 232 -13.51 1.30 10.98
CA ARG A 232 -14.02 -0.06 11.18
C ARG A 232 -12.93 -0.89 11.87
N GLU A 233 -13.25 -1.55 12.98
CA GLU A 233 -12.37 -2.56 13.56
C GLU A 233 -12.73 -3.94 13.02
N ILE A 234 -11.83 -4.52 12.23
CA ILE A 234 -12.01 -5.79 11.53
C ILE A 234 -11.20 -6.88 12.23
N LEU A 235 -11.82 -8.01 12.60
CA LEU A 235 -11.10 -9.15 13.18
C LEU A 235 -10.41 -9.99 12.09
N VAL A 236 -9.09 -10.13 12.20
CA VAL A 236 -8.27 -10.90 11.27
C VAL A 236 -8.50 -12.40 11.44
N SER A 237 -8.57 -12.85 12.70
CA SER A 237 -8.70 -14.26 13.05
C SER A 237 -9.86 -14.46 14.03
N THR A 238 -10.17 -15.73 14.31
CA THR A 238 -11.12 -16.08 15.38
C THR A 238 -10.57 -15.75 16.77
N SER A 239 -9.28 -15.45 16.91
CA SER A 239 -8.74 -14.90 18.16
C SER A 239 -9.03 -13.39 18.24
N SER A 240 -9.54 -12.94 19.39
CA SER A 240 -9.92 -11.54 19.64
C SER A 240 -8.72 -10.59 19.81
N GLU A 241 -7.49 -11.11 19.69
CA GLU A 241 -6.28 -10.35 19.97
C GLU A 241 -5.79 -9.53 18.78
N GLU A 242 -6.19 -9.87 17.56
CA GLU A 242 -5.71 -9.20 16.35
C GLU A 242 -6.82 -8.61 15.50
N SER A 243 -6.76 -7.28 15.36
CA SER A 243 -7.67 -6.50 14.53
C SER A 243 -6.92 -5.68 13.48
N ILE A 244 -7.65 -5.25 12.47
CA ILE A 244 -7.27 -4.18 11.54
C ILE A 244 -8.18 -3.01 11.82
N PHE A 245 -7.60 -1.82 12.02
CA PHE A 245 -8.37 -0.59 12.03
C PHE A 245 -8.38 -0.03 10.62
N TYR A 246 -9.51 -0.08 9.95
CA TYR A 246 -9.69 0.41 8.58
C TYR A 246 -10.52 1.69 8.58
N TYR A 247 -9.88 2.81 8.29
CA TYR A 247 -10.53 4.09 8.05
C TYR A 247 -10.99 4.16 6.59
N GLN A 248 -12.24 3.77 6.37
CA GLN A 248 -12.90 3.81 5.08
C GLN A 248 -13.40 5.24 4.79
N PHE A 249 -12.98 5.81 3.67
CA PHE A 249 -13.34 7.17 3.30
C PHE A 249 -14.79 7.25 2.81
N ASN A 250 -15.49 8.32 3.19
CA ASN A 250 -16.84 8.63 2.68
C ASN A 250 -16.83 8.84 1.17
N THR A 251 -15.79 9.52 0.68
CA THR A 251 -15.53 9.71 -0.75
C THR A 251 -14.15 9.15 -1.07
N PRO A 252 -14.06 8.01 -1.80
CA PRO A 252 -12.79 7.48 -2.25
C PRO A 252 -11.98 8.52 -3.02
N GLN A 253 -10.67 8.55 -2.79
CA GLN A 253 -9.78 9.52 -3.41
C GLN A 253 -9.19 8.95 -4.70
N SER A 254 -9.15 9.74 -5.77
CA SER A 254 -8.52 9.32 -7.03
C SER A 254 -7.20 10.04 -7.24
N VAL A 255 -6.12 9.27 -7.39
CA VAL A 255 -4.77 9.81 -7.56
C VAL A 255 -4.16 9.38 -8.90
N PRO A 256 -3.56 10.29 -9.68
CA PRO A 256 -2.90 9.93 -10.93
C PRO A 256 -1.55 9.28 -10.65
N LEU A 257 -1.39 8.02 -11.06
CA LEU A 257 -0.15 7.28 -10.88
C LEU A 257 0.41 6.82 -12.23
N LEU A 258 1.73 6.86 -12.38
CA LEU A 258 2.44 6.36 -13.56
C LEU A 258 2.69 4.86 -13.42
N TYR A 259 2.20 4.08 -14.37
CA TYR A 259 2.56 2.67 -14.48
C TYR A 259 3.99 2.54 -15.01
N SER A 260 4.85 1.88 -14.25
CA SER A 260 6.27 1.72 -14.60
C SER A 260 6.86 0.47 -13.94
N ALA A 261 8.19 0.39 -13.95
CA ALA A 261 8.97 -0.70 -13.39
C ALA A 261 10.09 -0.16 -12.50
N PHE A 262 10.41 -0.89 -11.43
CA PHE A 262 11.53 -0.60 -10.54
C PHE A 262 12.58 -1.71 -10.67
N TYR A 263 13.83 -1.33 -10.94
CA TYR A 263 14.97 -2.23 -11.13
C TYR A 263 15.87 -2.18 -9.90
#